data_AF-A0A1Q3ARQ7-F1
#
_entry.id   AF-A0A1Q3ARQ7-F1
#
_cell.length_a   1.000
_cell.length_b   1.000
_cell.length_c   1.000
_cell.angle_alpha   90.00
_cell.angle_beta   90.00
_cell.angle_gamma   90.00
#
_symmetry.space_group_name_H-M   'P 1'
#
loop_
_entity.id
_entity.type
_entity.pdbx_description
1 polymer ?
#
loop_
_entity_poly.entity_id
_entity_poly.type
_entity_poly.pdbx_seq_one_letter_code
_entity_poly.pdbx_strand_id
1 'polypeptide(L)'
;MIPMEIGVHSLRVVHFNEANNEEGLRNLLDLVEEFRDKAVIRVAAYQQRVSHCYNKRVNPRPLREGDLVLRNTTITDTTDTRRKLAPNWEGPLQGEESAPTRNIQT
;
A
#
# COMPACT_ATOMS: atom_id res chain seq x y z
N MET A 1 -39.48 14.52 42.28
CA MET A 1 -39.30 13.07 42.50
C MET A 1 -38.09 12.65 41.68
N ILE A 2 -37.05 12.11 42.31
CA ILE A 2 -35.78 11.75 41.64
C ILE A 2 -35.75 10.23 41.50
N PRO A 3 -35.44 9.66 40.32
CA PRO A 3 -35.35 8.22 40.17
C PRO A 3 -34.15 7.66 40.94
N MET A 4 -34.36 6.55 41.64
CA MET A 4 -33.33 5.82 42.37
C MET A 4 -32.53 4.97 41.39
N GLU A 5 -31.22 5.14 41.35
CA GLU A 5 -30.33 4.26 40.59
C GLU A 5 -30.28 2.89 41.26
N ILE A 6 -30.88 1.88 40.63
CA ILE A 6 -30.75 0.48 41.06
C ILE A 6 -29.43 -0.05 40.50
N GLY A 7 -28.47 -0.34 41.37
CA GLY A 7 -27.15 -0.88 41.02
C GLY A 7 -27.18 -2.34 40.58
N VAL A 8 -27.91 -2.67 39.52
CA VAL A 8 -27.90 -4.03 38.96
C VAL A 8 -26.60 -4.23 38.18
N HIS A 9 -25.71 -5.08 38.71
CA HIS A 9 -24.52 -5.49 37.99
C HIS A 9 -24.88 -6.28 36.74
N SER A 10 -24.24 -5.95 35.61
CA SER A 10 -24.43 -6.71 34.37
C SER A 10 -23.91 -8.14 34.52
N LEU A 11 -24.50 -9.07 33.76
CA LEU A 11 -24.10 -10.49 33.78
C LEU A 11 -22.60 -10.68 33.53
N ARG A 12 -21.99 -9.84 32.68
CA ARG A 12 -20.55 -9.82 32.39
C ARG A 12 -19.70 -9.52 33.63
N VAL A 13 -20.18 -8.62 34.48
CA VAL A 13 -19.48 -8.26 35.74
C VAL A 13 -19.65 -9.38 36.76
N VAL A 14 -20.85 -9.95 36.87
CA VAL A 14 -21.14 -11.04 37.82
C VAL A 14 -20.34 -12.31 37.48
N HIS A 15 -20.15 -12.61 36.19
CA HIS A 15 -19.46 -13.83 35.72
C HIS A 15 -18.06 -13.53 35.17
N PHE A 16 -17.46 -12.40 35.56
CA PHE A 16 -16.13 -12.06 35.10
C PHE A 16 -15.11 -13.09 35.61
N ASN A 17 -14.36 -13.68 34.69
CA ASN A 17 -13.24 -14.56 34.99
C ASN A 17 -12.00 -14.00 34.30
N GLU A 18 -11.06 -13.51 35.11
CA GLU A 18 -9.84 -12.86 34.65
C GLU A 18 -8.97 -13.79 33.81
N ALA A 19 -8.76 -15.03 34.26
CA ALA A 19 -7.92 -16.00 33.56
C ALA A 19 -8.47 -16.34 32.16
N ASN A 20 -9.78 -16.56 32.05
CA ASN A 20 -10.42 -16.82 30.76
C ASN A 20 -10.40 -15.59 29.83
N ASN A 21 -10.52 -14.39 30.40
CA ASN A 21 -10.43 -13.15 29.64
C ASN A 21 -9.01 -12.91 29.10
N GLU A 22 -7.97 -13.16 29.91
CA GLU A 22 -6.58 -13.07 29.48
C GLU A 22 -6.25 -14.08 28.38
N GLU A 23 -6.68 -15.33 28.54
CA GLU A 23 -6.50 -16.37 27.52
C GLU A 23 -7.22 -15.99 26.21
N GLY A 24 -8.47 -15.54 26.31
CA GLY A 24 -9.23 -15.06 25.14
C GLY A 24 -8.55 -13.89 24.45
N LEU A 25 -7.95 -12.96 25.21
CA LEU A 25 -7.21 -11.83 24.66
C LEU A 25 -5.95 -12.29 23.92
N ARG A 26 -5.18 -13.22 24.48
CA ARG A 26 -3.97 -13.77 23.84
C ARG A 26 -4.32 -14.46 22.52
N ASN A 27 -5.32 -15.35 22.54
CA ASN A 27 -5.78 -16.05 21.34
C ASN A 27 -6.26 -15.08 20.24
N LEU A 28 -6.94 -14.00 20.63
CA LEU A 28 -7.37 -12.98 19.67
C LEU A 28 -6.19 -12.25 19.03
N LEU A 29 -5.16 -11.93 19.82
CA LEU A 29 -3.95 -11.28 19.32
C LEU A 29 -3.19 -12.18 18.35
N ASP A 30 -3.00 -13.45 18.70
CA ASP A 30 -2.33 -14.45 17.85
C ASP A 30 -3.06 -14.60 16.50
N LEU A 31 -4.40 -14.65 16.54
CA LEU A 31 -5.21 -14.74 15.34
C LEU A 31 -5.06 -13.50 14.44
N VAL A 32 -5.02 -12.31 15.03
CA VAL A 32 -4.80 -11.06 14.29
C VAL A 32 -3.42 -11.05 13.64
N GLU A 33 -2.40 -11.52 14.35
CA GLU A 33 -1.04 -11.63 13.82
C GLU A 33 -0.98 -12.61 12.64
N GLU A 34 -1.56 -13.80 12.76
CA GLU A 34 -1.65 -14.75 11.66
C GLU A 34 -2.33 -14.17 10.40
N PHE A 35 -3.39 -13.38 10.58
CA PHE A 35 -4.08 -12.74 9.47
C PHE A 35 -3.22 -11.67 8.80
N ARG A 36 -2.44 -10.92 9.59
CA ARG A 36 -1.49 -9.93 9.07
C ARG A 36 -0.41 -10.61 8.25
N ASP A 37 0.18 -11.69 8.73
CA ASP A 37 1.21 -12.44 8.01
C ASP A 37 0.69 -12.99 6.68
N LYS A 38 -0.50 -13.59 6.71
CA LYS A 38 -1.18 -14.06 5.49
C LYS A 38 -1.46 -12.92 4.52
N ALA A 39 -1.82 -11.74 5.01
CA ALA A 39 -2.05 -10.56 4.18
C ALA A 39 -0.75 -10.04 3.55
N VAL A 40 0.35 -9.96 4.31
CA VAL A 40 1.67 -9.55 3.82
C VAL A 40 2.14 -10.46 2.69
N ILE A 41 2.03 -11.78 2.87
CA ILE A 41 2.40 -12.75 1.83
C ILE A 41 1.57 -12.53 0.56
N ARG A 42 0.25 -12.31 0.69
CA ARG A 42 -0.63 -12.06 -0.46
C ARG A 42 -0.27 -10.79 -1.21
N VAL A 43 0.01 -9.70 -0.48
CA VAL A 43 0.41 -8.42 -1.08
C VAL A 43 1.72 -8.56 -1.82
N ALA A 44 2.73 -9.18 -1.19
CA ALA A 44 4.03 -9.42 -1.82
C ALA A 44 3.87 -10.28 -3.08
N ALA A 45 3.12 -11.38 -3.02
CA ALA A 45 2.86 -12.24 -4.18
C ALA A 45 2.13 -11.49 -5.31
N TYR A 46 1.17 -10.64 -4.98
CA TYR A 46 0.47 -9.81 -5.96
C TYR A 46 1.42 -8.81 -6.63
N GLN A 47 2.20 -8.07 -5.84
CA GLN A 47 3.21 -7.13 -6.36
C GLN A 47 4.21 -7.83 -7.28
N GLN A 48 4.72 -9.00 -6.89
CA GLN A 48 5.64 -9.79 -7.72
C GLN A 48 5.00 -10.19 -9.05
N ARG A 49 3.75 -10.65 -9.04
CA ARG A 49 3.02 -11.00 -10.27
C ARG A 49 2.83 -9.80 -11.19
N VAL A 50 2.45 -8.65 -10.63
CA VAL A 50 2.27 -7.40 -11.39
C VAL A 50 3.59 -6.96 -12.01
N SER A 51 4.67 -6.92 -11.21
CA SER A 51 6.02 -6.59 -11.67
C SER A 51 6.50 -7.52 -12.77
N HIS A 52 6.30 -8.83 -12.62
CA HIS A 52 6.68 -9.81 -13.64
C HIS A 52 5.89 -9.62 -14.94
N CYS A 53 4.57 -9.41 -14.86
CA CYS A 53 3.74 -9.15 -16.04
C CYS A 53 4.14 -7.85 -16.75
N TYR A 54 4.49 -6.80 -16.01
CA TYR A 54 4.98 -5.54 -16.57
C TYR A 54 6.35 -5.72 -17.23
N ASN A 55 7.32 -6.30 -16.51
CA ASN A 55 8.69 -6.50 -17.00
C ASN A 55 8.75 -7.45 -18.20
N LYS A 56 7.84 -8.42 -18.32
CA LYS A 56 7.73 -9.27 -19.51
C LYS A 56 7.27 -8.49 -20.75
N ARG A 57 6.46 -7.44 -20.57
CA ARG A 57 5.90 -6.63 -21.67
C ARG A 57 6.82 -5.48 -22.07
N VAL A 58 7.61 -4.98 -21.12
CA VAL A 58 8.57 -3.91 -21.37
C VAL A 58 9.90 -4.51 -21.79
N ASN A 59 10.41 -4.13 -22.96
CA ASN A 59 11.77 -4.46 -23.34
C ASN A 59 12.72 -3.45 -22.67
N PRO A 60 13.55 -3.85 -21.69
CA PRO A 60 14.49 -2.93 -21.05
C PRO A 60 15.49 -2.42 -22.10
N ARG A 61 15.38 -1.14 -22.44
CA ARG A 61 16.32 -0.46 -23.32
C ARG A 61 17.27 0.37 -22.46
N PRO A 62 18.56 -0.02 -22.35
CA PRO A 62 19.54 0.84 -21.70
C PRO A 62 19.63 2.16 -22.46
N LEU A 63 19.49 3.27 -21.75
CA LEU A 63 19.66 4.61 -22.29
C LEU A 63 21.13 4.99 -22.21
N ARG A 64 21.65 5.59 -23.28
CA ARG A 64 22.99 6.18 -23.33
C ARG A 64 22.89 7.69 -23.32
N GLU A 65 23.97 8.34 -22.88
CA GLU A 65 24.11 9.78 -22.98
C GLU A 65 23.90 10.21 -24.46
N GLY A 66 23.01 11.18 -24.67
CA GLY A 66 22.62 11.63 -26.02
C GLY A 66 21.45 10.86 -26.66
N ASP A 67 20.91 9.82 -26.03
CA ASP A 67 19.65 9.21 -26.47
C ASP A 67 18.49 10.20 -26.26
N LEU A 68 17.67 10.37 -27.29
CA LEU A 68 16.44 11.15 -27.20
C LEU A 68 15.35 10.31 -26.53
N VAL A 69 14.88 10.78 -25.38
CA VAL A 69 13.81 10.12 -24.61
C VAL A 69 12.57 10.99 -24.55
N LEU A 70 11.41 10.36 -24.70
CA LEU A 70 10.11 10.99 -24.48
C LEU A 70 9.72 10.80 -23.01
N ARG A 71 9.43 11.91 -22.34
CA ARG A 71 9.01 11.93 -20.94
C ARG A 71 7.48 11.95 -20.87
N ASN A 72 6.89 11.08 -20.07
CA ASN A 72 5.44 11.04 -19.93
C ASN A 72 4.96 12.21 -19.06
N THR A 73 4.19 13.12 -19.64
CA THR A 73 3.70 14.34 -18.95
C THR A 73 2.74 14.02 -17.80
N THR A 74 2.08 12.85 -17.80
CA THR A 74 1.18 12.47 -16.69
C THR A 74 1.90 12.13 -15.39
N ILE A 75 3.17 11.73 -15.47
CA ILE A 75 3.98 11.38 -14.29
C ILE A 75 4.62 12.65 -13.70
N THR A 76 4.73 13.69 -14.51
CA THR A 76 5.66 14.78 -14.28
C THR A 76 5.01 16.11 -14.05
N ASP A 77 3.84 16.31 -14.65
CA ASP A 77 2.95 17.40 -14.31
C ASP A 77 1.81 16.81 -13.46
N THR A 78 1.99 16.84 -12.15
CA THR A 78 0.99 16.39 -11.17
C THR A 78 -0.12 17.41 -10.96
N THR A 79 -0.07 18.56 -11.67
CA THR A 79 -1.11 19.59 -11.55
C THR A 79 -2.26 19.24 -12.48
N ASP A 80 -3.49 19.25 -11.96
CA ASP A 80 -4.74 19.04 -12.71
C ASP A 80 -5.09 20.25 -13.62
N THR A 81 -4.06 20.97 -14.07
CA THR A 81 -4.20 22.12 -14.99
C THR A 81 -4.25 21.68 -16.45
N ARG A 82 -4.12 20.38 -16.69
CA ARG A 82 -3.97 19.81 -18.01
C ARG A 82 -5.30 19.75 -18.78
N ARG A 83 -5.38 20.51 -19.87
CA ARG A 83 -6.51 20.41 -20.81
C ARG A 83 -6.58 19.02 -21.43
N LYS A 84 -7.80 18.50 -21.58
CA LYS A 84 -8.20 17.19 -22.14
C LYS A 84 -7.57 16.82 -23.51
N LEU A 85 -6.96 17.77 -24.22
CA LEU A 85 -6.34 17.60 -25.54
C LEU A 85 -4.81 17.84 -25.56
N ALA A 86 -4.18 18.05 -24.41
CA ALA A 86 -2.73 18.25 -24.35
C ALA A 86 -1.97 16.90 -24.56
N PRO A 87 -0.81 16.90 -25.26
CA PRO A 87 -0.01 15.70 -25.49
C PRO A 87 0.40 14.97 -24.20
N ASN A 88 0.34 13.63 -24.21
CA ASN A 88 0.79 12.76 -23.10
C ASN A 88 2.32 12.68 -22.97
N TRP A 89 3.05 13.22 -23.94
CA TRP A 89 4.50 13.12 -24.01
C TRP A 89 5.09 14.51 -24.14
N GLU A 90 6.08 14.81 -23.31
CA GLU A 90 6.93 15.98 -23.44
C GLU A 90 7.96 15.71 -24.54
N GLY A 91 8.43 16.77 -25.20
CA GLY A 91 9.33 16.66 -26.34
C GLY A 91 10.61 15.89 -26.04
N PRO A 92 11.41 15.56 -27.07
CA PRO A 92 12.62 14.78 -26.90
C PRO A 92 13.61 15.53 -26.00
N LEU A 93 13.89 14.97 -24.83
CA LEU A 93 14.97 15.44 -23.96
C LEU A 93 16.23 14.65 -24.30
N GLN A 94 17.38 15.31 -24.38
CA GLN A 94 18.67 14.61 -24.39
C GLN A 94 18.83 13.94 -23.03
N GLY A 95 18.99 12.62 -23.02
CA GLY A 95 19.28 11.89 -21.80
C GLY A 95 20.65 12.29 -21.27
N GLU A 96 20.67 13.04 -20.16
CA GLU A 96 21.82 13.05 -19.25
C GLU A 96 21.85 11.70 -18.51
N GLU A 97 23.06 11.24 -18.18
CA GLU A 97 23.33 10.00 -17.46
C GLU A 97 22.29 9.77 -16.34
N SER A 98 21.45 8.75 -16.49
CA SER A 98 20.36 8.49 -15.57
C SER A 98 20.92 8.05 -14.21
N ALA A 99 20.79 8.91 -13.20
CA ALA A 99 21.05 8.58 -11.80
C ALA A 99 20.31 7.27 -11.42
N PRO A 100 20.88 6.45 -10.52
CA PRO A 100 20.40 5.09 -10.29
C PRO A 100 18.92 5.14 -9.96
N THR A 101 18.16 4.39 -10.76
CA THR A 101 16.72 4.17 -10.62
C THR A 101 16.40 4.05 -9.15
N ARG A 102 15.56 4.95 -8.61
CA ARG A 102 14.99 4.77 -7.28
C ARG A 102 14.26 3.44 -7.32
N ASN A 103 14.92 2.41 -6.80
CA ASN A 103 14.29 1.16 -6.47
C ASN A 103 13.04 1.55 -5.68
N ILE A 104 11.88 1.23 -6.22
CA ILE A 104 10.65 1.26 -5.44
C ILE A 104 10.79 0.06 -4.49
N GLN A 105 11.63 0.24 -3.46
CA GLN A 105 11.59 -0.58 -2.27
C GLN A 105 10.29 -0.19 -1.58
N THR A 106 9.45 -1.22 -1.42
CA THR A 106 8.24 -1.18 -0.59
C THR A 106 8.63 -1.04 0.88
#